data_AF-A0A7C0YG33-F1
#
_entry.id   AF-A0A7C0YG33-F1
#
_cell.length_a   1.000
_cell.length_b   1.000
_cell.length_c   1.000
_cell.angle_alpha   90.00
_cell.angle_beta   90.00
_cell.angle_gamma   90.00
#
_symmetry.space_group_name_H-M   'P 1'
#
loop_
_entity.id
_entity.type
_entity.pdbx_description
1 polymer ?
#
loop_
_entity_poly.entity_id
_entity_poly.type
_entity_poly.pdbx_seq_one_letter_code
_entity_poly.pdbx_strand_id
1 'polypeptide(L)' 'DPAYHHAMSQVERSDLDDKTVVEEYRKGYMLKDRTIRPSLVAVSKKTKPEDKLSNEDE' A
#
# COMPACT_ATOMS: atom_id res chain seq x y z
N ASP A 1 -3.63 5.30 6.06
CA ASP A 1 -3.03 5.25 7.41
C ASP A 1 -2.28 3.94 7.58
N PRO A 2 -0.93 3.99 7.72
CA PRO A 2 -0.08 2.81 7.93
C PRO A 2 -0.46 1.96 9.15
N ALA A 3 -1.11 2.54 10.16
CA ALA A 3 -1.56 1.82 11.34
C ALA A 3 -2.65 0.77 11.04
N TYR A 4 -3.40 0.98 9.95
CA TYR A 4 -4.47 0.08 9.52
C TYR A 4 -4.16 -0.65 8.21
N HIS A 5 -3.28 -0.09 7.38
CA HIS A 5 -2.97 -0.60 6.04
C HIS A 5 -1.46 -0.84 5.92
N HIS A 6 -1.09 -2.08 5.70
CA HIS A 6 0.28 -2.49 5.45
C HIS A 6 0.45 -2.72 3.94
N ALA A 7 1.26 -1.87 3.30
CA ALA A 7 1.53 -1.95 1.87
C ALA A 7 2.57 -3.05 1.59
N MET A 8 2.16 -4.10 0.87
CA MET A 8 3.04 -5.23 0.53
C MET A 8 3.69 -5.09 -0.85
N SER A 9 3.05 -4.36 -1.75
CA SER A 9 3.55 -4.13 -3.10
C SER A 9 3.13 -2.76 -3.62
N GLN A 10 3.96 -2.18 -4.49
CA GLN A 10 3.64 -0.97 -5.23
C GLN A 10 3.34 -1.33 -6.67
N VAL A 11 2.21 -0.86 -7.19
CA VAL A 11 1.77 -1.11 -8.57
C VAL A 11 1.83 0.20 -9.34
N GLU A 12 2.53 0.18 -10.46
CA GLU A 12 2.60 1.30 -11.39
C GLU A 12 1.23 1.52 -12.05
N ARG A 13 0.57 2.63 -11.72
CA ARG A 13 -0.75 2.98 -12.25
C ARG A 13 -0.82 4.47 -12.56
N SER A 14 -1.21 4.81 -13.79
CA SER A 14 -1.37 6.20 -14.25
C SER A 14 -2.78 6.74 -14.05
N ASP A 15 -3.72 5.86 -13.75
CA ASP A 15 -5.13 6.12 -13.44
C ASP A 15 -5.35 6.57 -11.99
N LEU A 16 -4.44 6.23 -11.08
CA LEU A 16 -4.53 6.52 -9.65
C LEU A 16 -3.36 7.40 -9.19
N ASP A 17 -3.60 8.19 -8.14
CA ASP A 17 -2.54 9.02 -7.55
C ASP A 17 -1.56 8.19 -6.73
N ASP A 18 -0.38 8.76 -6.48
CA ASP A 18 0.64 8.15 -5.63
C ASP A 18 0.08 7.79 -4.25
N LYS A 19 0.49 6.61 -3.76
CA LYS A 19 0.11 6.08 -2.44
C LYS A 19 -1.39 5.80 -2.28
N THR A 20 -2.12 5.62 -3.38
CA THR A 20 -3.54 5.21 -3.33
C THR A 20 -3.65 3.70 -3.21
N VAL A 21 -4.61 3.18 -2.45
CA VAL A 21 -4.83 1.72 -2.38
C VAL A 21 -5.45 1.23 -3.68
N VAL A 22 -4.77 0.33 -4.38
CA VAL A 22 -5.21 -0.25 -5.65
C VAL A 22 -6.01 -1.52 -5.41
N GLU A 23 -5.51 -2.37 -4.52
CA GLU A 23 -6.08 -3.68 -4.27
C GLU A 23 -5.83 -4.10 -2.83
N GLU A 24 -6.80 -4.82 -2.24
CA GLU A 24 -6.67 -5.42 -0.92
C GLU A 24 -6.48 -6.93 -1.05
N TYR A 25 -5.28 -7.41 -0.74
CA TYR A 25 -4.96 -8.84 -0.75
C TYR A 25 -5.59 -9.57 0.43
N ARG A 26 -5.66 -8.88 1.58
CA ARG A 26 -6.21 -9.48 2.79
C ARG A 26 -6.82 -8.42 3.69
N LYS A 27 -8.06 -8.70 4.11
CA LYS A 27 -8.79 -7.87 5.07
C LYS A 27 -8.06 -7.78 6.41
N GLY A 28 -7.92 -6.55 6.87
CA GLY A 28 -7.52 -6.22 8.23
C GLY A 28 -8.69 -6.40 9.19
N TYR A 29 -8.38 -6.52 10.48
CA TYR A 29 -9.38 -6.62 11.54
C TYR A 29 -9.07 -5.63 12.65
N MET A 30 -10.10 -4.91 13.07
CA MET A 30 -10.09 -4.00 14.20
C MET A 30 -11.11 -4.47 15.22
N LEU A 31 -10.73 -4.47 16.49
CA LEU A 31 -11.63 -4.76 17.61
C LEU A 31 -11.77 -3.49 18.43
N LYS A 32 -12.96 -2.88 18.37
CA LYS A 32 -13.20 -1.54 18.95
C LYS A 32 -12.16 -0.56 18.40
N ASP A 33 -11.32 0.01 19.26
CA ASP A 33 -10.30 1.00 18.89
C ASP A 33 -8.90 0.38 18.72
N ARG A 34 -8.79 -0.95 18.75
CA ARG A 34 -7.50 -1.66 18.64
C ARG A 34 -7.39 -2.42 17.33
N THR A 35 -6.38 -2.08 16.53
CA THR A 35 -5.98 -2.89 15.37
C THR A 35 -5.45 -4.24 15.86
N ILE A 36 -6.13 -5.32 15.48
CA ILE A 36 -5.67 -6.69 15.75
C ILE A 36 -4.73 -7.13 14.64
N ARG A 37 -5.03 -6.71 13.41
CA ARG A 37 -4.22 -6.98 12.23
C ARG A 37 -4.46 -5.92 11.16
N PRO A 38 -3.42 -5.28 10.60
CA PRO A 38 -3.59 -4.37 9.47
C PRO A 38 -4.00 -5.13 8.20
N SER A 39 -4.71 -4.46 7.30
CA SER A 39 -5.01 -4.99 5.96
C SER A 39 -3.74 -5.03 5.12
N LEU A 40 -3.61 -6.07 4.31
CA LEU A 40 -2.53 -6.16 3.33
C LEU A 40 -3.04 -5.60 2.02
N VAL A 41 -2.40 -4.54 1.56
CA VAL A 41 -2.83 -3.80 0.37
C VAL A 41 -1.68 -3.61 -0.63
N ALA A 42 -2.04 -3.50 -1.90
CA ALA A 42 -1.20 -2.92 -2.93
C ALA A 42 -1.47 -1.41 -3.00
N VAL A 43 -0.41 -0.60 -3.07
CA VAL A 43 -0.54 0.84 -3.27
C VAL A 43 -0.08 1.25 -4.67
N SER A 44 -0.67 2.28 -5.25
CA SER A 44 -0.27 2.79 -6.55
C SER A 44 0.95 3.68 -6.42
N LYS A 45 1.84 3.55 -7.39
CA LYS A 45 2.85 4.55 -7.71
C LYS A 45 2.45 5.15 -9.05
N LYS A 46 2.17 6.45 -9.05
CA LYS A 46 1.94 7.24 -10.25
C LYS A 46 3.23 7.24 -11.03
N THR A 47 3.18 6.66 -12.23
CA THR A 47 4.33 6.59 -13.11
C THR A 47 4.67 7.99 -13.65
N LYS A 48 5.52 8.71 -12.91
CA LYS A 48 6.38 9.74 -13.49
C LYS A 48 7.69 9.06 -13.90
N PRO A 49 8.26 9.40 -15.07
CA PRO A 49 9.41 8.70 -15.64
C PRO A 49 10.73 8.75 -14.84
N GLU A 50 10.76 9.32 -13.62
CA GLU A 50 12.01 9.55 -12.87
C GLU A 50 12.24 8.65 -11.65
N ASP A 51 11.32 7.76 -11.30
CA ASP A 51 11.31 7.15 -9.96
C ASP A 51 11.66 5.64 -9.97
N LYS A 52 12.87 5.34 -10.47
CA LYS A 52 13.46 3.99 -10.65
C LYS A 52 14.53 3.64 -9.60
N LEU A 53 14.51 4.18 -8.38
CA LEU A 53 15.45 3.77 -7.33
C LEU A 53 14.76 3.60 -5.97
N SER A 54 15.23 2.59 -5.22
CA SER A 54 14.85 2.20 -3.84
C SER A 54 13.55 1.36 -3.75
N ASN A 55 13.52 0.12 -3.26
CA ASN A 55 14.33 -0.53 -2.23
C ASN A 55 14.49 -2.04 -2.52
N GLU A 56 15.74 -2.49 -2.65
CA GLU A 56 16.17 -3.80 -2.16
C GLU A 56 16.61 -3.53 -0.71
N ASP A 57 15.85 -3.99 0.28
CA ASP A 57 16.35 -4.08 1.65
C ASP A 57 16.43 -5.58 1.98
N GLU A 58 17.65 -6.00 2.32
CA GLU A 58 18.17 -7.36 2.64
C GLU A 58 17.24 -8.31 3.42
#